data_AF-A0A2V8UHH6-F1
#
_entry.id   AF-A0A2V8UHH6-F1
#
_cell.length_a   1.000
_cell.length_b   1.000
_cell.length_c   1.000
_cell.angle_alpha   90.00
_cell.angle_beta   90.00
_cell.angle_gamma   90.00
#
_symmetry.space_group_name_H-M   'P 1'
#
loop_
_entity.id
_entity.type
_entity.pdbx_description
1 polymer ?
#
loop_
_entity_poly.entity_id
_entity_poly.type
_entity_poly.pdbx_seq_one_letter_code
_entity_poly.pdbx_strand_id
1 'polypeptide(L)'
;MEGNAPPLFVRNTATELFPQAIPILDRYHAKETLHRTAQSIFGAISPEAKRWATARCTELDDGKLSAIVHALRPHIHPSNEATKCAMYIFRNRRRMRYPKFHALGLCTSTGVLEAGCKVVIGTRLKRTGMHWTTSAANAIIALRCC
;
A
#
# COMPACT_ATOMS: atom_id res chain seq x y z
N MET A 1 14.59 4.80 7.38
CA MET A 1 14.61 3.43 7.93
C MET A 1 13.22 2.84 7.78
N GLU A 2 13.17 1.56 7.41
CA GLU A 2 12.00 0.66 7.23
C GLU A 2 10.80 1.18 6.43
N GLY A 3 10.86 0.97 5.11
CA GLY A 3 9.66 0.93 4.28
C GLY A 3 8.93 -0.38 4.51
N ASN A 4 7.66 -0.29 4.89
CA ASN A 4 6.73 -1.36 5.24
C ASN A 4 6.44 -2.31 4.04
N ALA A 5 7.42 -3.14 3.68
CA ALA A 5 7.19 -4.30 2.83
C ALA A 5 6.86 -5.49 3.73
N PRO A 6 5.75 -6.22 3.51
CA PRO A 6 5.45 -7.38 4.33
C PRO A 6 6.59 -8.42 4.25
N PRO A 7 6.88 -9.13 5.35
CA PRO A 7 7.96 -10.11 5.39
C PRO A 7 7.84 -11.15 4.27
N LEU A 8 8.97 -11.61 3.75
CA LEU A 8 9.07 -12.61 2.66
C LEU A 8 8.18 -13.84 2.88
N PHE A 9 7.98 -14.24 4.14
CA PHE A 9 7.11 -15.35 4.53
C PHE A 9 5.66 -15.21 4.03
N VAL A 10 5.04 -14.03 4.18
CA VAL A 10 3.62 -13.83 3.83
C VAL A 10 3.34 -14.04 2.34
N ARG A 11 4.29 -13.69 1.45
CA ARG A 11 4.11 -13.85 -0.01
C ARG A 11 4.20 -15.29 -0.47
N ASN A 12 5.14 -16.05 0.09
CA ASN A 12 5.32 -17.46 -0.27
C ASN A 12 4.13 -18.27 0.24
N THR A 13 3.73 -18.05 1.50
CA THR A 13 2.57 -18.72 2.11
C THR A 13 1.26 -18.42 1.38
N ALA A 14 1.01 -17.16 0.96
CA ALA A 14 -0.22 -16.84 0.24
C ALA A 14 -0.31 -17.55 -1.12
N THR A 15 0.82 -17.68 -1.82
CA THR A 15 0.88 -18.36 -3.13
C THR A 15 0.73 -19.88 -2.96
N GLU A 16 1.35 -20.44 -1.92
CA GLU A 16 1.27 -21.87 -1.59
C GLU A 16 -0.15 -22.28 -1.17
N LEU A 17 -0.78 -21.51 -0.27
CA LEU A 17 -2.09 -21.85 0.28
C LEU A 17 -3.25 -21.46 -0.66
N PHE A 18 -3.07 -20.43 -1.49
CA PHE A 18 -4.12 -19.91 -2.37
C PHE A 18 -3.61 -19.69 -3.79
N PRO A 19 -3.26 -20.76 -4.53
CA PRO A 19 -2.66 -20.65 -5.86
C PRO A 19 -3.57 -19.97 -6.90
N GLN A 20 -4.88 -19.96 -6.66
CA GLN A 20 -5.88 -19.33 -7.54
C GLN A 20 -6.22 -17.89 -7.13
N ALA A 21 -5.65 -17.38 -6.02
CA ALA A 21 -5.92 -16.02 -5.59
C ALA A 21 -5.31 -15.01 -6.57
N ILE A 22 -5.99 -13.87 -6.75
CA ILE A 22 -5.46 -12.75 -7.51
C ILE A 22 -4.65 -11.87 -6.55
N PRO A 23 -3.29 -11.87 -6.63
CA PRO A 23 -2.51 -11.02 -5.74
C PRO A 23 -2.62 -9.56 -6.19
N ILE A 24 -3.15 -8.72 -5.30
CA ILE A 24 -3.25 -7.27 -5.52
C ILE A 24 -2.26 -6.59 -4.57
N LEU A 25 -1.44 -5.69 -5.11
CA LEU A 25 -0.56 -4.86 -4.31
C LEU A 25 -1.39 -3.71 -3.72
N ASP A 26 -1.22 -3.48 -2.42
CA ASP A 26 -1.90 -2.38 -1.75
C ASP A 26 -1.62 -1.03 -2.42
N ARG A 27 -2.69 -0.38 -2.88
CA ARG A 27 -2.65 0.91 -3.56
C ARG A 27 -2.13 2.03 -2.66
N TYR A 28 -2.40 1.99 -1.36
CA TYR A 28 -1.88 2.98 -0.41
C TYR A 28 -0.35 2.95 -0.38
N HIS A 29 0.25 1.77 -0.24
CA HIS A 29 1.71 1.63 -0.21
C HIS A 29 2.38 1.99 -1.55
N ALA A 30 1.71 1.71 -2.66
CA ALA A 30 2.18 2.15 -3.96
C ALA A 30 2.22 3.69 -4.05
N LYS A 31 1.17 4.39 -3.58
CA LYS A 31 1.12 5.85 -3.52
C LYS A 31 2.13 6.43 -2.53
N GLU A 32 2.28 5.83 -1.36
CA GLU A 32 3.30 6.21 -0.37
C GLU A 32 4.71 6.16 -0.96
N THR A 33 5.01 5.11 -1.73
CA THR A 33 6.28 4.99 -2.45
C THR A 33 6.48 6.16 -3.42
N LEU A 34 5.46 6.55 -4.19
CA LEU A 34 5.53 7.69 -5.10
C LEU A 34 5.76 9.02 -4.36
N HIS A 35 5.08 9.24 -3.24
CA HIS A 35 5.29 10.42 -2.40
C HIS A 35 6.72 10.49 -1.86
N ARG A 36 7.25 9.39 -1.32
CA ARG A 36 8.63 9.34 -0.81
C ARG A 36 9.65 9.57 -1.92
N THR A 37 9.43 9.00 -3.10
CA THR A 37 10.30 9.24 -4.27
C THR A 37 10.26 10.71 -4.68
N ALA A 38 9.09 11.34 -4.73
CA ALA A 38 8.97 12.76 -5.05
C ALA A 38 9.72 13.65 -4.06
N GLN A 39 9.57 13.36 -2.76
CA GLN A 39 10.29 14.07 -1.70
C GLN A 39 11.81 13.90 -1.80
N SER A 40 12.28 12.72 -2.23
CA SER A 40 13.71 12.49 -2.48
C SER A 40 14.24 13.23 -3.70
N ILE A 41 13.42 13.45 -4.73
CA ILE A 41 13.84 14.11 -5.97
C ILE A 41 13.82 15.64 -5.80
N PHE A 42 12.75 16.18 -5.24
CA PHE A 42 12.48 17.63 -5.22
C PHE A 42 12.60 18.27 -3.82
N GLY A 43 12.85 17.47 -2.78
CA GLY A 43 12.89 17.92 -1.39
C GLY A 43 11.56 17.74 -0.64
N ALA A 44 11.64 17.44 0.66
CA ALA A 44 10.49 17.00 1.47
C ALA A 44 9.34 18.02 1.59
N ILE A 45 9.67 19.31 1.63
CA ILE A 45 8.72 20.42 1.83
C ILE A 45 8.39 21.11 0.49
N SER A 46 8.91 20.59 -0.63
CA SER A 46 8.75 21.23 -1.93
C SER A 46 7.31 21.13 -2.46
N PRO A 47 6.68 22.24 -2.88
CA PRO A 47 5.41 22.21 -3.60
C PRO A 47 5.49 21.38 -4.89
N GLU A 48 6.67 21.32 -5.52
CA GLU A 48 6.92 20.50 -6.69
C GLU A 48 6.86 19.01 -6.38
N ALA A 49 7.43 18.56 -5.24
CA ALA A 49 7.31 17.19 -4.78
C ALA A 49 5.84 16.77 -4.64
N LYS A 50 5.01 17.63 -4.04
CA LYS A 50 3.57 17.39 -3.88
C LYS A 50 2.87 17.28 -5.24
N ARG A 51 3.09 18.23 -6.15
CA ARG A 51 2.47 18.21 -7.50
C ARG A 51 2.88 16.99 -8.30
N TRP A 52 4.18 16.66 -8.30
CA TRP A 52 4.69 15.50 -9.00
C TRP A 52 4.10 14.21 -8.44
N ALA A 53 4.08 14.04 -7.11
CA ALA A 53 3.50 12.85 -6.48
C ALA A 53 2.01 12.71 -6.80
N THR A 54 1.22 13.78 -6.72
CA THR A 54 -0.20 13.77 -7.08
C THR A 54 -0.40 13.30 -8.52
N ALA A 55 0.35 13.85 -9.47
CA ALA A 55 0.25 13.45 -10.88
C ALA A 55 0.57 11.95 -11.09
N ARG A 56 1.64 11.44 -10.45
CA ARG A 56 1.98 10.02 -10.54
C ARG A 56 0.96 9.12 -9.85
N CYS A 57 0.35 9.58 -8.75
CA CYS A 57 -0.73 8.86 -8.08
C CYS A 57 -1.99 8.77 -8.95
N THR A 58 -2.33 9.83 -9.69
CA THR A 58 -3.42 9.80 -10.68
C THR A 58 -3.11 8.83 -11.82
N GLU A 59 -1.88 8.88 -12.38
CA GLU A 59 -1.46 7.91 -13.39
C GLU A 59 -1.50 6.47 -12.89
N LEU A 60 -1.17 6.25 -11.61
CA LEU A 60 -1.25 4.94 -10.97
C LEU A 60 -2.70 4.45 -10.90
N ASP A 61 -3.62 5.32 -10.48
CA ASP A 61 -5.06 5.01 -10.44
C ASP A 61 -5.62 4.69 -11.83
N ASP A 62 -5.15 5.41 -12.85
CA ASP A 62 -5.48 5.19 -14.27
C ASP A 62 -4.78 3.96 -14.87
N GLY A 63 -3.88 3.29 -14.13
CA GLY A 63 -3.10 2.16 -14.62
C GLY A 63 -1.98 2.51 -15.61
N LYS A 64 -1.62 3.79 -15.74
CA LYS A 64 -0.59 4.34 -16.66
C LYS A 64 0.83 4.15 -16.11
N LEU A 65 1.20 2.91 -15.77
CA LEU A 65 2.50 2.60 -15.17
C LEU A 65 3.71 3.01 -16.04
N SER A 66 3.56 2.97 -17.37
CA SER A 66 4.60 3.41 -18.31
C SER A 66 4.87 4.91 -18.21
N ALA A 67 3.84 5.73 -18.00
CA ALA A 67 3.99 7.18 -17.82
C ALA A 67 4.78 7.49 -16.54
N ILE A 68 4.48 6.77 -15.45
CA ILE A 68 5.22 6.92 -14.18
C ILE A 68 6.69 6.54 -14.37
N VAL A 69 6.97 5.41 -15.01
CA VAL A 69 8.35 4.98 -15.28
C VAL A 69 9.08 5.97 -16.18
N HIS A 70 8.41 6.54 -17.18
CA HIS A 70 8.98 7.58 -18.04
C HIS A 70 9.34 8.84 -17.23
N ALA A 71 8.43 9.31 -16.36
CA ALA A 71 8.66 10.45 -15.48
C ALA A 71 9.78 10.22 -14.44
N LEU A 72 10.09 8.96 -14.11
CA LEU A 72 11.21 8.61 -13.24
C LEU A 72 12.57 8.66 -13.97
N ARG A 73 12.62 8.46 -15.29
CA ARG A 73 13.87 8.30 -16.06
C ARG A 73 14.90 9.41 -15.84
N PRO A 74 14.54 10.71 -15.86
CA PRO A 74 15.52 11.79 -15.66
C PRO A 74 16.17 11.78 -14.28
N HIS A 75 15.56 11.09 -13.31
CA HIS A 75 15.99 11.04 -11.92
C HIS A 75 16.64 9.69 -11.55
N ILE A 76 16.71 8.75 -12.49
CA ILE A 76 17.47 7.50 -12.34
C ILE A 76 18.95 7.87 -12.35
N HIS A 77 19.69 7.39 -11.33
CA HIS A 77 21.06 7.75 -10.96
C HIS A 77 21.20 8.91 -9.97
N PRO A 78 20.65 10.13 -10.21
CA PRO A 78 20.67 11.20 -9.20
C PRO A 78 19.94 10.84 -7.91
N SER A 79 18.88 10.03 -7.99
CA SER A 79 18.14 9.57 -6.82
C SER A 79 18.08 8.04 -6.79
N ASN A 80 18.66 7.46 -5.73
CA ASN A 80 18.51 6.03 -5.43
C ASN A 80 17.03 5.65 -5.25
N GLU A 81 16.21 6.56 -4.72
CA GLU A 81 14.78 6.31 -4.53
C GLU A 81 13.99 6.31 -5.84
N ALA A 82 14.41 7.08 -6.85
CA ALA A 82 13.84 6.98 -8.19
C ALA A 82 14.13 5.61 -8.82
N THR A 83 15.37 5.13 -8.72
CA THR A 83 15.79 3.81 -9.21
C THR A 83 15.02 2.68 -8.51
N LYS A 84 14.91 2.73 -7.18
CA LYS A 84 14.12 1.76 -6.40
C LYS A 84 12.65 1.78 -6.77
N CYS A 85 12.07 2.97 -6.95
CA CYS A 85 10.67 3.11 -7.35
C CYS A 85 10.39 2.49 -8.73
N ALA A 86 11.25 2.77 -9.72
CA ALA A 86 11.13 2.18 -11.06
C ALA A 86 11.20 0.63 -11.01
N MET A 87 12.16 0.09 -10.25
CA MET A 87 12.26 -1.36 -10.03
C MET A 87 11.05 -1.94 -9.30
N TYR A 88 10.52 -1.23 -8.30
CA TYR A 88 9.34 -1.63 -7.55
C TYR A 88 8.10 -1.72 -8.45
N ILE A 89 7.86 -0.71 -9.29
CA ILE A 89 6.77 -0.72 -10.28
C ILE A 89 6.96 -1.88 -11.25
N PHE A 90 8.18 -2.04 -11.81
CA PHE A 90 8.44 -3.13 -12.76
C PHE A 90 8.17 -4.52 -12.16
N ARG A 91 8.65 -4.78 -10.93
CA ARG A 91 8.46 -6.06 -10.22
C ARG A 91 6.99 -6.31 -9.87
N ASN A 92 6.22 -5.26 -9.61
CA ASN A 92 4.83 -5.36 -9.14
C ASN A 92 3.78 -5.07 -10.21
N ARG A 93 4.15 -4.76 -11.45
CA ARG A 93 3.24 -4.32 -12.53
C ARG A 93 1.99 -5.19 -12.70
N ARG A 94 2.10 -6.51 -12.54
CA ARG A 94 0.96 -7.45 -12.63
C ARG A 94 -0.04 -7.27 -11.48
N ARG A 95 0.45 -6.88 -10.30
CA ARG A 95 -0.30 -6.64 -9.05
C ARG A 95 -0.77 -5.19 -8.89
N MET A 96 -0.45 -4.31 -9.84
CA MET A 96 -0.83 -2.89 -9.87
C MET A 96 -1.85 -2.57 -10.96
N ARG A 97 -2.58 -3.57 -11.48
CA ARG A 97 -3.59 -3.39 -12.53
C ARG A 97 -4.90 -2.83 -11.96
N TYR A 98 -4.83 -1.69 -11.28
CA TYR A 98 -5.95 -1.13 -10.50
C TYR A 98 -7.23 -0.93 -11.31
N PRO A 99 -7.22 -0.41 -12.56
CA PRO A 99 -8.44 -0.32 -13.36
C PRO A 99 -9.12 -1.67 -13.59
N LYS A 100 -8.33 -2.73 -13.85
CA LYS A 100 -8.85 -4.09 -14.00
C LYS A 100 -9.46 -4.60 -12.69
N PHE A 101 -8.77 -4.42 -11.58
CA PHE A 101 -9.26 -4.88 -10.27
C PHE A 101 -10.53 -4.15 -9.85
N HIS A 102 -10.62 -2.85 -10.16
CA HIS A 102 -11.82 -2.06 -9.92
C HIS A 102 -13.01 -2.53 -10.77
N ALA A 103 -12.78 -2.84 -12.06
CA ALA A 103 -13.82 -3.40 -12.93
C ALA A 103 -14.32 -4.78 -12.45
N LEU A 104 -13.48 -5.52 -11.71
CA LEU A 104 -13.84 -6.80 -11.08
C LEU A 104 -14.45 -6.64 -9.68
N GLY A 105 -14.64 -5.41 -9.18
CA GLY A 105 -15.16 -5.15 -7.83
C GLY A 105 -14.20 -5.57 -6.71
N LEU A 106 -12.91 -5.78 -7.01
CA LEU A 106 -11.93 -6.23 -6.03
C LEU A 106 -11.42 -5.06 -5.18
N CYS A 107 -11.25 -5.31 -3.88
CA CYS A 107 -10.63 -4.35 -2.97
C CYS A 107 -9.14 -4.19 -3.28
N THR A 108 -8.68 -2.95 -3.49
CA THR A 108 -7.28 -2.66 -3.88
C THR A 108 -6.49 -1.93 -2.80
N SER A 109 -7.05 -1.72 -1.61
CA SER A 109 -6.38 -1.00 -0.53
C SER A 109 -6.88 -1.45 0.84
N THR A 110 -5.98 -1.52 1.81
CA THR A 110 -6.25 -1.85 3.22
C THR A 110 -7.05 -0.77 3.94
N GLY A 111 -7.25 0.42 3.38
CA GLY A 111 -7.92 1.52 4.10
C GLY A 111 -9.30 1.16 4.66
N VAL A 112 -10.12 0.44 3.89
CA VAL A 112 -11.44 -0.04 4.36
C VAL A 112 -11.28 -1.06 5.48
N LEU A 113 -10.32 -1.98 5.34
CA LEU A 113 -10.02 -2.99 6.36
C LEU A 113 -9.51 -2.34 7.66
N GLU A 114 -8.60 -1.38 7.57
CA GLU A 114 -8.05 -0.64 8.71
C GLU A 114 -9.11 0.19 9.41
N ALA A 115 -9.99 0.86 8.66
CA ALA A 115 -11.14 1.57 9.22
C ALA A 115 -12.07 0.59 9.94
N GLY A 116 -12.34 -0.57 9.33
CA GLY A 116 -13.06 -1.68 9.95
C GLY A 116 -12.41 -2.11 11.26
N CYS A 117 -11.11 -2.40 11.28
CA CYS A 117 -10.41 -2.78 12.51
C CYS A 117 -10.43 -1.67 13.57
N LYS A 118 -10.32 -0.39 13.19
CA LYS A 118 -10.40 0.74 14.13
C LYS A 118 -11.77 0.79 14.82
N VAL A 119 -12.84 0.62 14.05
CA VAL A 119 -14.22 0.67 14.56
C VAL A 119 -14.60 -0.62 15.28
N VAL A 120 -14.33 -1.76 14.65
CA VAL A 120 -14.72 -3.11 15.11
C VAL A 120 -13.89 -3.58 16.30
N ILE A 121 -12.61 -3.24 16.35
CA ILE A 121 -11.70 -3.74 17.38
C ILE A 121 -11.23 -2.58 18.27
N GLY A 122 -10.69 -1.53 17.66
CA GLY A 122 -10.05 -0.41 18.34
C GLY A 122 -10.97 0.32 19.33
N THR A 123 -12.22 0.57 18.97
CA THR A 123 -13.19 1.28 19.83
C THR A 123 -13.37 0.62 21.20
N ARG A 124 -13.26 -0.72 21.28
CA ARG A 124 -13.46 -1.45 22.54
C ARG A 124 -12.18 -1.94 23.19
N LEU A 125 -11.15 -2.26 22.42
CA LEU A 125 -9.93 -2.88 22.95
C LEU A 125 -8.73 -1.94 23.06
N LYS A 126 -8.75 -0.76 22.41
CA LYS A 126 -7.65 0.22 22.43
C LYS A 126 -8.05 1.53 23.11
N ARG A 127 -8.51 1.46 24.37
CA ARG A 127 -8.74 2.64 25.22
C ARG A 127 -7.77 2.65 26.40
N THR A 128 -7.50 3.84 26.93
CA THR A 128 -6.61 4.06 28.08
C THR A 128 -7.03 3.20 29.27
N GLY A 129 -6.05 2.55 29.91
CA GLY A 129 -6.24 1.74 31.11
C GLY A 129 -6.83 0.35 30.88
N MET A 130 -7.06 -0.06 29.64
CA MET A 130 -7.59 -1.40 29.34
C MET A 130 -6.49 -2.44 29.27
N HIS A 131 -6.65 -3.51 30.06
CA HIS A 131 -5.83 -4.71 30.00
C HIS A 131 -6.74 -5.90 29.70
N TRP A 132 -6.32 -6.74 28.76
CA TRP A 132 -7.09 -7.89 28.31
C TRP A 132 -6.22 -9.14 28.36
N THR A 133 -6.80 -10.25 28.81
CA THR A 133 -6.29 -11.57 28.44
C THR A 133 -6.69 -11.88 27.00
N THR A 134 -5.95 -12.75 26.32
CA THR A 134 -6.28 -13.16 24.94
C THR A 134 -7.67 -13.76 24.84
N SER A 135 -8.08 -14.58 25.82
CA SER A 135 -9.42 -15.18 25.86
C SER A 135 -10.53 -14.13 25.97
N ALA A 136 -10.38 -13.15 26.86
CA ALA A 136 -11.36 -12.08 27.05
C ALA A 136 -11.43 -11.16 25.81
N ALA A 137 -10.28 -10.82 25.21
CA ALA A 137 -10.25 -10.05 23.98
C ALA A 137 -10.97 -10.80 22.84
N ASN A 138 -10.69 -12.09 22.65
CA ASN A 138 -11.32 -12.90 21.62
C ASN A 138 -12.84 -12.99 21.80
N ALA A 139 -13.33 -13.13 23.03
CA ALA A 139 -14.77 -13.14 23.30
C ALA A 139 -15.45 -11.83 22.90
N ILE A 140 -14.83 -10.68 23.21
CA ILE A 140 -15.35 -9.36 22.82
C ILE A 140 -15.28 -9.15 21.30
N ILE A 141 -14.22 -9.62 20.64
CA ILE A 141 -14.11 -9.57 19.18
C ILE A 141 -15.22 -10.38 18.54
N ALA A 142 -15.45 -11.61 19.01
CA ALA A 142 -16.50 -12.49 18.49
C ALA A 142 -17.89 -11.83 18.58
N LEU A 143 -18.21 -11.20 19.72
CA LEU A 143 -19.47 -10.47 19.92
C LEU A 143 -19.63 -9.26 18.98
N ARG A 144 -18.52 -8.72 18.48
CA ARG A 144 -18.53 -7.50 17.64
C ARG A 144 -18.46 -7.79 16.14
N CYS A 145 -18.19 -9.04 15.77
CA CYS A 145 -18.10 -9.50 14.38
C CYS A 145 -19.32 -10.35 13.95
N CYS A 146 -20.33 -10.52 14.82
CA CYS A 146 -21.57 -11.20 14.51
C CYS A 146 -22.56 -10.32 13.74
#